data_AF-A0A3M5JHF9-F1
#
_entry.id   AF-A0A3M5JHF9-F1
#
_cell.length_a   1.000
_cell.length_b   1.000
_cell.length_c   1.000
_cell.angle_alpha   90.00
_cell.angle_beta   90.00
_cell.angle_gamma   90.00
#
_symmetry.space_group_name_H-M   'P 1'
#
loop_
_entity.id
_entity.type
_entity.pdbx_description
1 polymer ?
#
loop_
_entity_poly.entity_id
_entity_poly.type
_entity_poly.pdbx_seq_one_letter_code
_entity_poly.pdbx_strand_id
1 'polypeptide(L)'
;RRKTSPTTPSNAAGFTKPESSDTLLSTPRRRQLIENIWQRTSLPRTQFDALYVQAFKSYAALVQHLPASENHHHAYHGGMLDHGLEIVAYALKIRQMYLLPIGAPPESQAAQSEAWSAASAYGALVHDLGKIAVDVKVELADGTTWHPWHGPLDQPYRFKYVKGRDYRLHGAASSLIYANVIPA
;
A
#
# COMPACT_ATOMS: atom_id res chain seq x y z
N ARG A 1 -12.19 -4.51 24.66
CA ARG A 1 -10.83 -5.06 24.93
C ARG A 1 -9.82 -4.21 24.18
N ARG A 2 -9.12 -3.28 24.85
CA ARG A 2 -8.12 -2.39 24.23
C ARG A 2 -6.99 -3.26 23.65
N LYS A 3 -6.84 -3.30 22.32
CA LYS A 3 -5.65 -3.87 21.69
C LYS A 3 -4.51 -2.90 21.97
N THR A 4 -3.49 -3.37 22.69
CA THR A 4 -2.22 -2.67 22.86
C THR A 4 -1.53 -2.60 21.51
N SER A 5 -1.37 -1.40 20.98
CA SER A 5 -0.55 -1.13 19.80
C SER A 5 0.90 -1.54 20.05
N PRO A 6 1.63 -2.09 19.07
CA PRO A 6 3.04 -2.41 19.24
C PRO A 6 3.85 -1.15 19.60
N THR A 7 4.73 -1.25 20.58
CA THR A 7 5.60 -0.15 21.03
C THR A 7 6.65 0.16 19.97
N THR A 8 6.63 1.38 19.44
CA THR A 8 7.55 1.88 18.40
C THR A 8 8.93 2.20 18.99
N PRO A 9 10.03 1.97 18.26
CA PRO A 9 11.31 2.60 18.54
C PRO A 9 11.28 4.08 18.10
N SER A 10 10.53 4.90 18.83
CA SER A 10 10.56 6.37 18.71
C SER A 10 11.64 6.91 19.64
N ASN A 11 12.52 7.77 19.13
CA ASN A 11 13.44 8.51 19.99
C ASN A 11 12.66 9.55 20.83
N ALA A 12 13.30 10.11 21.87
CA ALA A 12 12.71 11.12 22.76
C ALA A 12 12.12 12.36 22.04
N ALA A 13 12.55 12.62 20.80
CA ALA A 13 12.06 13.72 19.96
C ALA A 13 10.82 13.37 19.09
N GLY A 14 10.25 12.15 19.22
CA GLY A 14 9.03 11.75 18.49
C GLY A 14 9.25 11.30 17.04
N PHE A 15 10.49 11.02 16.63
CA PHE A 15 10.83 10.53 15.30
C PHE A 15 10.83 9.00 15.26
N THR A 16 10.24 8.45 14.20
CA THR A 16 10.23 7.02 13.87
C THR A 16 11.34 6.72 12.87
N LYS A 17 12.10 5.64 13.08
CA LYS A 17 13.12 5.19 12.12
C LYS A 17 12.44 4.45 10.95
N PRO A 18 12.83 4.68 9.68
CA PRO A 18 12.39 3.85 8.57
C PRO A 18 12.80 2.39 8.78
N GLU A 19 11.96 1.48 8.30
CA GLU A 19 12.21 0.04 8.33
C GLU A 19 12.31 -0.51 6.91
N SER A 20 13.02 -1.64 6.77
CA SER A 20 13.06 -2.35 5.50
C SER A 20 11.67 -2.87 5.13
N SER A 21 11.36 -2.93 3.84
CA SER A 21 10.09 -3.46 3.35
C SER A 21 9.87 -4.92 3.79
N ASP A 22 10.94 -5.73 3.86
CA ASP A 22 10.89 -7.08 4.41
C ASP A 22 10.44 -7.10 5.87
N THR A 23 11.00 -6.21 6.71
CA THR A 23 10.59 -6.09 8.11
C THR A 23 9.13 -5.65 8.20
N LEU A 24 8.73 -4.63 7.44
CA LEU A 24 7.36 -4.12 7.43
C LEU A 24 6.35 -5.18 7.01
N LEU A 25 6.66 -6.02 6.02
CA LEU A 25 5.77 -7.07 5.53
C LEU A 25 5.82 -8.36 6.39
N SER A 26 6.80 -8.50 7.28
CA SER A 26 7.03 -9.73 8.05
C SER A 26 6.02 -10.00 9.18
N THR A 27 5.13 -9.07 9.52
CA THR A 27 4.17 -9.33 10.62
C THR A 27 3.26 -10.53 10.29
N PRO A 28 2.83 -11.34 11.26
CA PRO A 28 1.99 -12.51 11.00
C PRO A 28 0.72 -12.17 10.21
N ARG A 29 0.06 -11.06 10.52
CA ARG A 29 -1.13 -10.58 9.81
C ARG A 29 -0.84 -10.27 8.34
N ARG A 30 0.24 -9.52 8.06
CA ARG A 30 0.60 -9.12 6.70
C ARG A 30 1.03 -10.32 5.85
N ARG A 31 1.81 -11.25 6.41
CA ARG A 31 2.15 -12.50 5.73
C ARG A 31 0.91 -13.33 5.39
N GLN A 32 -0.05 -13.43 6.32
CA GLN A 32 -1.31 -14.14 6.05
C GLN A 32 -2.14 -13.44 4.96
N LEU A 33 -2.20 -12.11 4.95
CA LEU A 33 -2.86 -11.35 3.88
C LEU A 33 -2.20 -11.58 2.53
N ILE A 34 -0.87 -11.50 2.45
CA ILE A 34 -0.11 -11.74 1.21
C ILE A 34 -0.33 -13.17 0.71
N GLU A 35 -0.35 -14.15 1.60
CA GLU A 35 -0.66 -15.54 1.26
C GLU A 35 -2.10 -15.66 0.71
N ASN A 36 -3.08 -15.03 1.37
CA ASN A 36 -4.46 -15.00 0.88
C ASN A 36 -4.60 -14.31 -0.49
N ILE A 37 -3.77 -13.31 -0.79
CA ILE A 37 -3.71 -12.67 -2.10
C ILE A 37 -3.15 -13.66 -3.13
N TRP A 38 -2.04 -14.33 -2.83
CA TRP A 38 -1.44 -15.32 -3.73
C TRP A 38 -2.41 -16.44 -4.09
N GLN A 39 -3.14 -16.99 -3.10
CA GLN A 39 -4.17 -18.01 -3.31
C GLN A 39 -5.34 -17.56 -4.20
N ARG A 40 -5.47 -16.26 -4.50
CA ARG A 40 -6.48 -15.70 -5.43
C ARG A 40 -5.93 -15.40 -6.82
N THR A 41 -4.63 -15.54 -7.01
CA THR A 41 -3.95 -15.50 -8.31
C THR A 41 -3.75 -16.93 -8.81
N SER A 42 -3.54 -17.10 -10.12
CA SER A 42 -3.19 -18.42 -10.68
C SER A 42 -1.69 -18.54 -10.96
N LEU A 43 -0.87 -17.69 -10.33
CA LEU A 43 0.55 -17.56 -10.64
C LEU A 43 1.42 -18.53 -9.83
N PRO A 44 2.47 -19.10 -10.45
CA PRO A 44 3.57 -19.70 -9.71
C PRO A 44 4.18 -18.72 -8.70
N ARG A 45 4.69 -19.22 -7.58
CA ARG A 45 5.21 -18.37 -6.50
C ARG A 45 6.28 -17.38 -6.97
N THR A 46 7.16 -17.81 -7.87
CA THR A 46 8.21 -16.96 -8.45
C THR A 46 7.65 -15.75 -9.22
N GLN A 47 6.57 -15.95 -9.98
CA GLN A 47 5.90 -14.86 -10.72
C GLN A 47 5.10 -13.97 -9.78
N PHE A 48 4.44 -14.56 -8.77
CA PHE A 48 3.77 -13.78 -7.74
C PHE A 48 4.75 -12.88 -6.97
N ASP A 49 5.93 -13.41 -6.62
CA ASP A 49 6.94 -12.63 -5.91
C ASP A 49 7.45 -11.46 -6.79
N ALA A 50 7.69 -11.73 -8.08
CA ALA A 50 8.17 -10.71 -9.03
C ALA A 50 7.12 -9.61 -9.32
N LEU A 51 5.84 -9.97 -9.45
CA LEU A 51 4.78 -9.03 -9.85
C LEU A 51 4.08 -8.36 -8.65
N TYR A 52 3.74 -9.13 -7.62
CA TYR A 52 2.92 -8.65 -6.51
C TYR A 52 3.76 -8.30 -5.28
N VAL A 53 4.63 -9.21 -4.83
CA VAL A 53 5.44 -8.94 -3.63
C VAL A 53 6.39 -7.78 -3.86
N GLN A 54 6.97 -7.64 -5.06
CA GLN A 54 7.78 -6.46 -5.38
C GLN A 54 6.97 -5.16 -5.29
N ALA A 55 5.74 -5.13 -5.81
CA ALA A 55 4.87 -3.95 -5.69
C ALA A 55 4.51 -3.66 -4.23
N PHE A 56 4.25 -4.69 -3.43
CA PHE A 56 4.00 -4.55 -1.99
C PHE A 56 5.22 -4.04 -1.24
N LYS A 57 6.43 -4.45 -1.63
CA LYS A 57 7.68 -3.95 -1.06
C LYS A 57 7.89 -2.48 -1.37
N SER A 58 7.68 -2.07 -2.62
CA SER A 58 7.76 -0.67 -3.03
C SER A 58 6.72 0.20 -2.31
N TYR A 59 5.48 -0.29 -2.23
CA TYR A 59 4.43 0.37 -1.46
C TYR A 59 4.78 0.50 0.02
N ALA A 60 5.22 -0.58 0.67
CA ALA A 60 5.64 -0.58 2.07
C ALA A 60 6.80 0.40 2.33
N ALA A 61 7.77 0.46 1.43
CA ALA A 61 8.91 1.37 1.55
C ALA A 61 8.48 2.85 1.52
N LEU A 62 7.46 3.20 0.72
CA LEU A 62 6.91 4.56 0.67
C LEU A 62 6.02 4.89 1.87
N VAL A 63 5.09 4.00 2.22
CA VAL A 63 4.06 4.31 3.24
C VAL A 63 4.55 4.07 4.66
N GLN A 64 5.58 3.25 4.86
CA GLN A 64 6.19 2.96 6.17
C GLN A 64 5.13 2.72 7.27
N HIS A 65 5.18 3.52 8.34
CA HIS A 65 4.22 3.47 9.45
C HIS A 65 3.13 4.54 9.35
N LEU A 66 2.91 5.13 8.19
CA LEU A 66 1.85 6.13 8.02
C LEU A 66 0.46 5.51 8.25
N PRO A 67 -0.46 6.24 8.89
CA PRO A 67 -1.86 5.83 9.05
C PRO A 67 -2.66 6.10 7.78
N ALA A 68 -3.68 5.26 7.49
CA ALA A 68 -4.56 5.46 6.33
C ALA A 68 -5.72 6.45 6.61
N SER A 69 -5.96 6.78 7.88
CA SER A 69 -7.09 7.60 8.33
C SER A 69 -6.81 8.25 9.68
N GLU A 70 -7.39 9.42 9.95
CA GLU A 70 -7.14 10.13 11.22
C GLU A 70 -7.91 9.54 12.40
N ASN A 71 -9.17 9.10 12.19
CA ASN A 71 -10.08 8.68 13.27
C ASN A 71 -10.89 7.40 12.95
N HIS A 72 -10.46 6.58 11.99
CA HIS A 72 -11.18 5.36 11.57
C HIS A 72 -10.36 4.08 11.82
N HIS A 73 -10.82 2.95 11.29
CA HIS A 73 -10.26 1.61 11.53
C HIS A 73 -8.78 1.45 11.15
N HIS A 74 -8.19 2.38 10.40
CA HIS A 74 -6.77 2.40 10.03
C HIS A 74 -6.00 3.61 10.59
N ALA A 75 -6.49 4.20 11.68
CA ALA A 75 -5.86 5.30 12.42
C ALA A 75 -4.78 4.82 13.40
N TYR A 76 -3.83 4.03 12.90
CA TYR A 76 -2.72 3.50 13.68
C TYR A 76 -1.45 3.38 12.83
N HIS A 77 -0.31 3.18 13.48
CA HIS A 77 0.99 3.04 12.81
C HIS A 77 1.00 1.84 11.85
N GLY A 78 1.32 2.12 10.58
CA GLY A 78 1.28 1.12 9.50
C GLY A 78 -0.13 0.79 9.01
N GLY A 79 -1.13 1.59 9.41
CA GLY A 79 -2.50 1.46 8.93
C GLY A 79 -2.62 1.62 7.41
N MET A 80 -1.78 2.44 6.79
CA MET A 80 -1.75 2.61 5.32
C MET A 80 -1.29 1.33 4.60
N LEU A 81 -0.31 0.63 5.18
CA LEU A 81 0.17 -0.65 4.64
C LEU A 81 -0.90 -1.74 4.76
N ASP A 82 -1.51 -1.86 5.95
CA ASP A 82 -2.58 -2.84 6.19
C ASP A 82 -3.79 -2.60 5.29
N HIS A 83 -4.25 -1.34 5.19
CA HIS A 83 -5.37 -0.95 4.33
C HIS A 83 -5.10 -1.32 2.86
N GLY A 84 -3.92 -0.97 2.34
CA GLY A 84 -3.55 -1.30 0.96
C GLY A 84 -3.64 -2.80 0.67
N LEU A 85 -3.05 -3.64 1.51
CA LEU A 85 -3.09 -5.10 1.35
C LEU A 85 -4.51 -5.68 1.46
N GLU A 86 -5.34 -5.14 2.36
CA GLU A 86 -6.73 -5.57 2.52
C GLU A 86 -7.58 -5.22 1.29
N ILE A 87 -7.42 -4.02 0.74
CA ILE A 87 -8.14 -3.59 -0.47
C ILE A 87 -7.72 -4.42 -1.68
N VAL A 88 -6.44 -4.79 -1.82
CA VAL A 88 -5.99 -5.74 -2.85
C VAL A 88 -6.69 -7.10 -2.69
N ALA A 89 -6.71 -7.66 -1.48
CA ALA A 89 -7.34 -8.95 -1.23
C ALA A 89 -8.85 -8.93 -1.57
N TYR A 90 -9.55 -7.83 -1.25
CA TYR A 90 -10.95 -7.64 -1.61
C TYR A 90 -11.16 -7.45 -3.12
N ALA A 91 -10.32 -6.66 -3.78
CA ALA A 91 -10.41 -6.45 -5.22
C ALA A 91 -10.25 -7.77 -5.99
N LEU A 92 -9.28 -8.60 -5.61
CA LEU A 92 -9.10 -9.92 -6.21
C LEU A 92 -10.26 -10.87 -5.92
N LYS A 93 -10.84 -10.83 -4.72
CA LYS A 93 -12.05 -11.61 -4.40
C LYS A 93 -13.22 -11.23 -5.31
N ILE A 94 -13.41 -9.94 -5.58
CA ILE A 94 -14.46 -9.47 -6.51
C ILE A 94 -14.12 -9.87 -7.94
N ARG A 95 -12.87 -9.70 -8.38
CA ARG A 95 -12.40 -10.08 -9.72
C ARG A 95 -12.62 -11.56 -10.03
N GLN A 96 -12.56 -12.45 -9.05
CA GLN A 96 -12.86 -13.88 -9.23
C GLN A 96 -14.32 -14.16 -9.63
N MET A 97 -15.23 -13.21 -9.38
CA MET A 97 -16.65 -13.32 -9.75
C MET A 97 -16.93 -12.94 -11.21
N TYR A 98 -15.93 -12.43 -11.93
CA TYR A 98 -16.08 -11.94 -13.31
C TYR A 98 -15.07 -12.61 -14.25
N LEU A 99 -15.54 -12.97 -15.44
CA LEU A 99 -14.67 -13.31 -16.56
C LEU A 99 -14.34 -12.02 -17.33
N LEU A 100 -13.10 -11.57 -17.19
CA LEU A 100 -12.61 -10.34 -17.79
C LEU A 100 -11.73 -10.64 -19.02
N PRO A 101 -11.79 -9.82 -20.08
CA PRO A 101 -12.69 -8.68 -20.25
C PRO A 101 -14.14 -9.12 -20.53
N ILE A 102 -15.12 -8.36 -20.03
CA ILE A 102 -16.55 -8.65 -20.21
C ILE A 102 -16.89 -8.61 -21.71
N GLY A 103 -17.57 -9.65 -22.20
CA GLY A 103 -18.02 -9.75 -23.59
C GLY A 103 -16.96 -10.24 -24.60
N ALA A 104 -15.73 -10.50 -24.17
CA ALA A 104 -14.70 -11.09 -25.04
C ALA A 104 -14.89 -12.62 -25.18
N PRO A 105 -14.34 -13.24 -26.25
CA PRO A 105 -14.35 -14.70 -26.41
C PRO A 105 -13.63 -15.42 -25.25
N PRO A 106 -14.05 -16.65 -24.88
CA PRO A 106 -13.43 -17.40 -23.78
C PRO A 106 -11.91 -17.56 -23.89
N GLU A 107 -11.36 -17.77 -25.09
CA GLU A 107 -9.91 -17.91 -25.27
C GLU A 107 -9.18 -16.61 -24.91
N SER A 108 -9.77 -15.46 -25.27
CA SER A 108 -9.21 -14.14 -24.95
C SER A 108 -9.31 -13.81 -23.46
N GLN A 109 -10.41 -14.21 -22.81
CA GLN A 109 -10.58 -14.06 -21.37
C GLN A 109 -9.57 -14.94 -20.60
N ALA A 110 -9.39 -16.19 -21.03
CA ALA A 110 -8.41 -17.10 -20.44
C ALA A 110 -6.97 -16.56 -20.60
N ALA A 111 -6.60 -16.12 -21.81
CA ALA A 111 -5.28 -15.58 -22.11
C ALA A 111 -4.92 -14.33 -21.31
N GLN A 112 -5.92 -13.50 -20.96
CA GLN A 112 -5.71 -12.23 -20.25
C GLN A 112 -6.08 -12.30 -18.76
N SER A 113 -6.47 -13.47 -18.26
CA SER A 113 -6.99 -13.64 -16.90
C SER A 113 -6.05 -13.06 -15.85
N GLU A 114 -4.76 -13.38 -15.91
CA GLU A 114 -3.78 -12.88 -14.94
C GLU A 114 -3.44 -11.40 -15.13
N ALA A 115 -3.49 -10.87 -16.36
CA ALA A 115 -3.31 -9.44 -16.60
C ALA A 115 -4.43 -8.62 -15.94
N TRP A 116 -5.69 -9.07 -16.02
CA TRP A 116 -6.81 -8.44 -15.33
C TRP A 116 -6.74 -8.59 -13.81
N SER A 117 -6.22 -9.70 -13.30
CA SER A 117 -5.93 -9.86 -11.86
C SER A 117 -4.89 -8.83 -11.40
N ALA A 118 -3.78 -8.71 -12.13
CA ALA A 118 -2.70 -7.77 -11.81
C ALA A 118 -3.17 -6.32 -11.89
N ALA A 119 -3.89 -5.94 -12.95
CA ALA A 119 -4.48 -4.62 -13.10
C ALA A 119 -5.43 -4.27 -11.93
N SER A 120 -6.30 -5.22 -11.52
CA SER A 120 -7.20 -5.03 -10.39
C SER A 120 -6.44 -4.86 -9.08
N ALA A 121 -5.40 -5.67 -8.85
CA ALA A 121 -4.58 -5.59 -7.65
C ALA A 121 -3.76 -4.29 -7.60
N TYR A 122 -3.15 -3.87 -8.70
CA TYR A 122 -2.37 -2.64 -8.75
C TYR A 122 -3.25 -1.41 -8.58
N GLY A 123 -4.40 -1.35 -9.27
CA GLY A 123 -5.37 -0.28 -9.08
C GLY A 123 -5.85 -0.20 -7.63
N ALA A 124 -6.13 -1.35 -7.02
CA ALA A 124 -6.51 -1.45 -5.61
C ALA A 124 -5.39 -1.01 -4.65
N LEU A 125 -4.13 -1.37 -4.92
CA LEU A 125 -2.99 -1.01 -4.07
C LEU A 125 -2.76 0.51 -4.07
N VAL A 126 -2.87 1.15 -5.23
CA VAL A 126 -2.53 2.58 -5.39
C VAL A 126 -3.73 3.52 -5.24
N HIS A 127 -4.96 3.03 -5.09
CA HIS A 127 -6.17 3.88 -5.11
C HIS A 127 -6.09 5.05 -4.11
N ASP A 128 -5.62 4.79 -2.90
CA ASP A 128 -5.49 5.76 -1.82
C ASP A 128 -4.06 6.29 -1.64
N LEU A 129 -3.11 5.90 -2.51
CA LEU A 129 -1.70 6.23 -2.35
C LEU A 129 -1.48 7.75 -2.27
N GLY A 130 -2.28 8.56 -2.96
CA GLY A 130 -2.23 10.01 -2.91
C GLY A 130 -2.41 10.60 -1.50
N LYS A 131 -2.94 9.86 -0.53
CA LYS A 131 -3.05 10.33 0.87
C LYS A 131 -1.70 10.73 1.46
N ILE A 132 -0.63 9.99 1.11
CA ILE A 132 0.71 10.31 1.61
C ILE A 132 1.31 11.55 0.94
N ALA A 133 0.71 12.03 -0.16
CA ALA A 133 1.10 13.24 -0.85
C ALA A 133 0.37 14.49 -0.34
N VAL A 134 -0.93 14.36 -0.01
CA VAL A 134 -1.79 15.53 0.26
C VAL A 134 -2.49 15.54 1.61
N ASP A 135 -2.71 14.39 2.24
CA ASP A 135 -3.44 14.31 3.51
C ASP A 135 -2.51 14.38 4.73
N VAL A 136 -1.24 13.99 4.54
CA VAL A 136 -0.23 13.90 5.60
C VAL A 136 0.99 14.72 5.21
N LYS A 137 1.48 15.54 6.15
CA LYS A 137 2.79 16.19 6.04
C LYS A 137 3.82 15.38 6.82
N VAL A 138 4.89 14.98 6.14
CA VAL A 138 6.01 14.27 6.74
C VAL A 138 7.21 15.21 6.88
N GLU A 139 7.78 15.25 8.08
CA GLU A 139 8.97 16.03 8.42
C GLU A 139 10.10 15.06 8.74
N LEU A 140 11.26 15.28 8.13
CA LEU A 140 12.46 14.49 8.33
C LEU A 140 13.30 15.03 9.50
N ALA A 141 14.23 14.23 10.00
CA ALA A 141 15.07 14.57 11.14
C ALA A 141 15.93 15.83 10.94
N ASP A 142 16.26 16.17 9.69
CA ASP A 142 16.97 17.40 9.31
C ASP A 142 16.07 18.64 9.22
N GLY A 143 14.76 18.49 9.49
CA GLY A 143 13.76 19.56 9.43
C GLY A 143 13.15 19.79 8.04
N THR A 144 13.60 19.06 7.02
CA THR A 144 13.03 19.16 5.67
C THR A 144 11.68 18.45 5.58
N THR A 145 10.87 18.84 4.59
CA THR A 145 9.61 18.16 4.29
C THR A 145 9.85 17.08 3.26
N TRP A 146 9.41 15.85 3.56
CA TRP A 146 9.45 14.77 2.60
C TRP A 146 8.27 14.85 1.63
N HIS A 147 8.53 14.47 0.39
CA HIS A 147 7.52 14.31 -0.64
C HIS A 147 7.64 12.93 -1.29
N PRO A 148 6.53 12.21 -1.51
CA PRO A 148 6.57 10.83 -1.99
C PRO A 148 7.13 10.65 -3.41
N TRP A 149 7.17 11.71 -4.23
CA TRP A 149 7.80 11.68 -5.54
C TRP A 149 9.34 11.74 -5.50
N HIS A 150 9.94 12.01 -4.34
CA HIS A 150 11.39 11.89 -4.14
C HIS A 150 11.84 10.46 -3.77
N GLY A 151 10.89 9.53 -3.63
CA GLY A 151 11.16 8.14 -3.28
C GLY A 151 10.94 7.82 -1.79
N PRO A 152 11.35 6.61 -1.35
CA PRO A 152 11.15 6.12 0.01
C PRO A 152 11.80 7.00 1.09
N LEU A 153 11.29 6.88 2.32
CA LEU A 153 11.88 7.51 3.50
C LEU A 153 13.21 6.83 3.87
N ASP A 154 14.30 7.59 3.90
CA ASP A 154 15.67 7.12 4.15
C ASP A 154 16.24 7.58 5.51
N GLN A 155 15.55 8.50 6.19
CA GLN A 155 15.94 9.01 7.50
C GLN A 155 14.76 9.07 8.49
N PRO A 156 15.03 9.20 9.81
CA PRO A 156 13.97 9.28 10.81
C PRO A 156 12.98 10.39 10.50
N TYR A 157 11.70 10.09 10.66
CA TYR A 157 10.61 10.97 10.25
C TYR A 157 9.52 11.05 11.32
N ARG A 158 8.74 12.13 11.27
CA ARG A 158 7.47 12.27 11.98
C ARG A 158 6.42 12.78 11.01
N PHE A 159 5.16 12.61 11.35
CA PHE A 159 4.08 13.03 10.47
C PHE A 159 2.98 13.73 11.25
N LYS A 160 2.21 14.56 10.55
CA LYS A 160 0.97 15.17 11.04
C LYS A 160 -0.04 15.28 9.92
N TYR A 161 -1.32 15.22 10.27
CA TYR A 161 -2.38 15.47 9.30
C TYR A 161 -2.41 16.94 8.86
N VAL A 162 -2.71 17.15 7.58
CA VAL A 162 -2.98 18.48 7.04
C VAL A 162 -4.36 18.93 7.50
N LYS A 163 -4.44 20.12 8.10
CA LYS A 163 -5.71 20.74 8.53
C LYS A 163 -6.46 21.29 7.31
N GLY A 164 -7.78 21.09 7.26
CA GLY A 164 -8.62 21.61 6.17
C GLY A 164 -8.38 20.93 4.81
N ARG A 165 -7.82 19.72 4.80
CA ARG A 165 -7.53 18.96 3.58
C ARG A 165 -8.82 18.63 2.80
N ASP A 166 -8.75 18.71 1.48
CA ASP A 166 -9.80 18.24 0.59
C ASP A 166 -9.60 16.75 0.31
N TYR A 167 -10.49 15.94 0.89
CA TYR A 167 -10.47 14.48 0.75
C TYR A 167 -10.62 14.00 -0.70
N ARG A 168 -11.11 14.83 -1.64
CA ARG A 168 -11.22 14.42 -3.04
C ARG A 168 -9.87 14.48 -3.76
N LEU A 169 -8.92 15.27 -3.27
CA LEU A 169 -7.62 15.46 -3.92
C LEU A 169 -6.76 14.21 -3.88
N HIS A 170 -6.82 13.39 -2.82
CA HIS A 170 -5.95 12.21 -2.74
C HIS A 170 -6.24 11.19 -3.85
N GLY A 171 -7.49 11.07 -4.30
CA GLY A 171 -7.83 10.16 -5.40
C GLY A 171 -7.14 10.54 -6.70
N ALA A 172 -7.06 11.84 -6.99
CA ALA A 172 -6.31 12.36 -8.13
C ALA A 172 -4.78 12.30 -7.90
N ALA A 173 -4.32 12.57 -6.68
CA ALA A 173 -2.89 12.62 -6.37
C ALA A 173 -2.19 11.25 -6.46
N SER A 174 -2.94 10.14 -6.37
CA SER A 174 -2.39 8.78 -6.57
C SER A 174 -1.65 8.62 -7.90
N SER A 175 -2.09 9.31 -8.97
CA SER A 175 -1.45 9.23 -10.28
C SER A 175 -0.07 9.92 -10.33
N LEU A 176 0.27 10.77 -9.37
CA LEU A 176 1.58 11.44 -9.31
C LEU A 176 2.70 10.49 -8.87
N ILE A 177 2.35 9.40 -8.18
CA ILE A 177 3.32 8.59 -7.43
C ILE A 177 3.18 7.08 -7.64
N TYR A 178 2.23 6.62 -8.47
CA TYR A 178 2.03 5.19 -8.73
C TYR A 178 3.27 4.51 -9.34
N ALA A 179 4.06 5.25 -10.14
CA ALA A 179 5.26 4.73 -10.80
C ALA A 179 6.38 4.34 -9.80
N ASN A 180 6.33 4.85 -8.56
CA ASN A 180 7.23 4.42 -7.48
C ASN A 180 6.79 3.10 -6.82
N VAL A 181 5.61 2.59 -7.17
CA VAL A 181 5.02 1.36 -6.59
C VAL A 181 4.94 0.24 -7.61
N ILE A 182 4.39 0.52 -8.78
CA ILE A 182 4.10 -0.49 -9.80
C ILE A 182 5.36 -0.67 -10.66
N PRO A 183 5.91 -1.89 -10.77
CA PRO A 183 7.05 -2.15 -11.65
C PRO A 183 6.70 -1.87 -13.11
N ALA A 184 7.69 -1.40 -13.87
CA ALA A 184 7.59 -1.13 -15.31
C ALA A 184 7.51 -2.41 -16.14
#